data_AF-A0A291TNQ2-F1
#
_entry.id   AF-A0A291TNQ2-F1
#
_cell.length_a   1.000
_cell.length_b   1.000
_cell.length_c   1.000
_cell.angle_alpha   90.00
_cell.angle_beta   90.00
_cell.angle_gamma   90.00
#
_symmetry.space_group_name_H-M   'P 1'
#
loop_
_entity.id
_entity.type
_entity.pdbx_description
1 polymer ?
#
loop_
_entity_poly.entity_id
_entity_poly.type
_entity_poly.pdbx_seq_one_letter_code
_entity_poly.pdbx_strand_id
1 'polypeptide(L)'
;MMNNRNNGFTLIELVLVIIVLGILAVTALPRFINIKDDALKSTVSATAGSFASAVQLAHAGWAVKVKGESIGLYNLSSFGKGDLDINRYGWPVGTKEDYNQAPDTTFPPGSNENQISVNNEDDCKLLFTGLLDTEQTVPDLDNNNTETDYSSERIIADDQTEIGGLEHHNCRYILRDSIGRFPEHPNGLGFEYNSVTGAVTRNFD
;
A
#
# COMPACT_ATOMS: atom_id res chain seq x y z
N MET A 1 -15.55 17.85 66.27
CA MET A 1 -16.32 17.60 65.04
C MET A 1 -16.03 18.74 64.07
N MET A 2 -15.33 18.46 62.98
CA MET A 2 -15.00 19.46 61.96
C MET A 2 -16.12 19.45 60.92
N ASN A 3 -16.92 20.51 60.87
CA ASN A 3 -17.96 20.69 59.86
C ASN A 3 -17.28 21.09 58.54
N ASN A 4 -17.10 20.14 57.62
CA ASN A 4 -16.74 20.44 56.25
C ASN A 4 -17.92 21.15 55.58
N ARG A 5 -17.77 22.45 55.33
CA ARG A 5 -18.68 23.21 54.48
C ARG A 5 -18.44 22.76 53.04
N ASN A 6 -19.33 21.95 52.50
CA ASN A 6 -19.34 21.64 51.08
C ASN A 6 -19.80 22.89 50.33
N ASN A 7 -18.84 23.68 49.84
CA ASN A 7 -19.11 24.76 48.90
C ASN A 7 -19.55 24.10 47.57
N GLY A 8 -20.86 24.12 47.30
CA GLY A 8 -21.41 23.65 46.03
C GLY A 8 -20.95 24.51 44.86
N PHE A 9 -20.86 23.91 43.68
CA PHE A 9 -20.54 24.60 42.42
C PHE A 9 -21.63 25.61 42.08
N THR A 10 -21.25 26.81 41.60
CA THR A 10 -22.24 27.83 41.23
C THR A 10 -22.77 27.58 39.81
N LEU A 11 -24.04 27.92 39.55
CA LEU A 11 -24.61 27.79 38.20
C LEU A 11 -23.83 28.61 37.15
N ILE A 12 -23.33 29.79 37.54
CA ILE A 12 -22.56 30.64 36.63
C ILE A 12 -21.21 30.04 36.26
N GLU A 13 -20.57 29.32 37.17
CA GLU A 13 -19.29 28.65 36.92
C GLU A 13 -19.46 27.51 35.92
N LEU A 14 -20.56 26.75 36.01
CA LEU A 14 -20.88 25.71 35.02
C LEU A 14 -21.16 26.31 33.64
N VAL A 15 -21.93 27.41 33.59
CA VAL A 15 -22.26 28.11 32.34
C VAL A 15 -21.00 28.70 31.69
N LEU A 16 -20.11 29.30 32.47
CA LEU A 16 -18.87 29.86 31.94
C LEU A 16 -17.97 28.77 31.35
N VAL A 17 -17.87 27.61 32.01
CA VAL A 17 -17.08 26.47 31.51
C VAL A 17 -17.57 25.99 30.14
N ILE A 18 -18.89 25.79 29.96
CA ILE A 18 -19.41 25.35 28.66
C ILE A 18 -19.24 26.41 27.56
N ILE A 19 -19.31 27.70 27.90
CA ILE A 19 -19.06 28.80 26.96
C ILE A 19 -17.60 28.77 26.49
N VAL A 20 -16.66 28.69 27.43
CA VAL A 20 -15.23 28.64 27.12
C VAL A 20 -14.91 27.39 26.28
N LEU A 21 -15.43 26.22 26.66
CA LEU A 21 -15.27 24.99 25.88
C LEU A 21 -15.86 25.12 24.47
N GLY A 22 -17.00 25.81 24.31
CA GLY A 22 -17.60 26.09 23.00
C GLY A 22 -16.69 26.92 22.09
N ILE A 23 -16.10 28.00 22.61
CA ILE A 23 -15.18 28.86 21.85
C ILE A 23 -13.91 28.09 21.44
N LEU A 24 -13.36 27.30 22.36
CA LEU A 24 -12.19 26.47 22.09
C LEU A 24 -12.48 25.41 21.01
N ALA A 25 -13.66 24.78 21.05
CA ALA A 25 -14.04 23.77 20.06
C ALA A 25 -14.15 24.36 18.64
N VAL A 26 -14.82 25.51 18.48
CA VAL A 26 -15.01 26.15 17.17
C VAL A 26 -13.69 26.60 16.55
N THR A 27 -12.75 27.07 17.36
CA THR A 27 -11.44 27.54 16.87
C THR A 27 -10.46 26.40 16.58
N ALA A 28 -10.54 25.29 17.31
CA ALA A 28 -9.66 24.13 17.12
C ALA A 28 -10.07 23.21 15.97
N LEU A 29 -11.38 23.09 15.68
CA LEU A 29 -11.92 22.12 14.73
C LEU A 29 -11.37 22.27 13.29
N PRO A 30 -11.29 23.47 12.68
CA PRO A 30 -10.74 23.62 11.33
C PRO A 30 -9.27 23.19 11.23
N ARG A 31 -8.46 23.51 12.24
CA ARG A 31 -7.04 23.12 12.29
C ARG A 31 -6.88 21.61 12.43
N PHE A 32 -7.73 20.97 13.23
CA PHE A 32 -7.71 19.53 13.41
C PHE A 32 -8.04 18.76 12.12
N ILE A 33 -8.95 19.27 11.29
CA ILE A 33 -9.26 18.70 9.97
C ILE A 33 -8.03 18.76 9.05
N ASN A 34 -7.38 19.93 8.95
CA ASN A 34 -6.20 20.09 8.09
C ASN A 34 -5.03 19.17 8.52
N ILE A 35 -4.77 19.05 9.83
CA ILE A 35 -3.72 18.16 10.33
C ILE A 35 -4.01 16.69 9.96
N LYS A 36 -5.28 16.28 10.02
CA LYS A 36 -5.68 14.93 9.58
C LYS A 36 -5.45 14.74 8.09
N ASP A 37 -5.77 15.74 7.28
CA ASP A 37 -5.59 15.67 5.82
C ASP A 37 -4.11 15.52 5.45
N ASP A 38 -3.26 16.34 6.06
CA ASP A 38 -1.81 16.27 5.88
C ASP A 38 -1.23 14.94 6.39
N ALA A 39 -1.75 14.44 7.51
CA ALA A 39 -1.35 13.14 8.05
C ALA A 39 -1.67 12.00 7.07
N LEU A 40 -2.86 11.99 6.46
CA LEU A 40 -3.23 10.97 5.48
C LEU A 40 -2.35 11.01 4.23
N LYS A 41 -2.09 12.20 3.67
CA LYS A 41 -1.15 12.38 2.55
C LYS A 41 0.25 11.91 2.90
N SER A 42 0.71 12.21 4.12
CA SER A 42 2.00 11.77 4.64
C SER A 42 2.07 10.24 4.78
N THR A 43 1.01 9.60 5.27
CA THR A 43 0.93 8.14 5.39
C THR A 43 1.07 7.47 4.02
N VAL A 44 0.30 7.90 3.02
CA VAL A 44 0.41 7.34 1.67
C VAL A 44 1.78 7.61 1.06
N SER A 45 2.34 8.81 1.27
CA SER A 45 3.69 9.15 0.79
C SER A 45 4.77 8.28 1.42
N ALA A 46 4.67 8.00 2.73
CA ALA A 46 5.60 7.14 3.43
C ALA A 46 5.49 5.69 2.95
N THR A 47 4.28 5.14 2.86
CA THR A 47 4.06 3.77 2.36
C THR A 47 4.54 3.63 0.91
N ALA A 48 4.16 4.55 0.01
CA ALA A 48 4.57 4.51 -1.39
C ALA A 48 6.10 4.66 -1.56
N GLY A 49 6.75 5.53 -0.78
CA GLY A 49 8.20 5.69 -0.79
C GLY A 49 8.94 4.44 -0.31
N SER A 50 8.45 3.80 0.76
CA SER A 50 8.98 2.52 1.22
C SER A 50 8.77 1.42 0.18
N PHE A 51 7.60 1.37 -0.45
CA PHE A 51 7.28 0.39 -1.50
C PHE A 51 8.21 0.58 -2.70
N ALA A 52 8.38 1.81 -3.18
CA ALA A 52 9.30 2.12 -4.27
C ALA A 52 10.74 1.72 -3.93
N SER A 53 11.19 1.96 -2.69
CA SER A 53 12.52 1.57 -2.24
C SER A 53 12.70 0.06 -2.23
N ALA A 54 11.69 -0.68 -1.76
CA ALA A 54 11.67 -2.15 -1.75
C ALA A 54 11.72 -2.73 -3.17
N VAL A 55 10.90 -2.20 -4.09
CA VAL A 55 10.92 -2.57 -5.52
C VAL A 55 12.31 -2.38 -6.12
N GLN A 56 12.95 -1.22 -5.89
CA GLN A 56 14.28 -0.96 -6.42
C GLN A 56 15.35 -1.88 -5.83
N LEU A 57 15.23 -2.24 -4.55
CA LEU A 57 16.14 -3.19 -3.91
C LEU A 57 15.98 -4.61 -4.48
N ALA A 58 14.73 -5.06 -4.69
CA ALA A 58 14.44 -6.32 -5.35
C ALA A 58 15.00 -6.36 -6.77
N HIS A 59 14.79 -5.30 -7.55
CA HIS A 59 15.34 -5.14 -8.90
C HIS A 59 16.88 -5.23 -8.90
N ALA A 60 17.54 -4.57 -7.96
CA ALA A 60 19.00 -4.64 -7.83
C ALA A 60 19.48 -6.07 -7.51
N GLY A 61 18.78 -6.79 -6.63
CA GLY A 61 19.06 -8.20 -6.33
C GLY A 61 18.93 -9.09 -7.57
N TRP A 62 17.82 -8.94 -8.31
CA TRP A 62 17.59 -9.62 -9.58
C TRP A 62 18.71 -9.33 -10.60
N ALA A 63 19.09 -8.05 -10.78
CA ALA A 63 20.10 -7.64 -11.76
C ALA A 63 21.46 -8.34 -11.52
N VAL A 64 21.82 -8.56 -10.26
CA VAL A 64 23.05 -9.31 -9.89
C VAL A 64 22.95 -10.78 -10.26
N LYS A 65 21.77 -11.40 -10.09
CA LYS A 65 21.54 -12.82 -10.38
C LYS A 65 21.57 -13.11 -11.88
N VAL A 66 20.88 -12.29 -12.66
CA VAL A 66 20.68 -12.50 -14.10
C VAL A 66 21.84 -12.02 -14.98
N LYS A 67 22.79 -11.27 -14.42
CA LYS A 67 24.02 -10.82 -15.12
C LYS A 67 23.74 -10.12 -16.46
N GLY A 68 22.64 -9.38 -16.56
CA GLY A 68 22.24 -8.63 -17.75
C GLY A 68 21.30 -9.37 -18.71
N GLU A 69 20.87 -10.59 -18.37
CA GLU A 69 19.86 -11.32 -19.14
C GLU A 69 18.43 -10.92 -18.75
N SER A 70 17.51 -10.85 -19.72
CA SER A 70 16.07 -10.61 -19.47
C SER A 70 15.37 -11.95 -19.19
N ILE A 71 15.53 -12.43 -17.95
CA ILE A 71 14.93 -13.68 -17.46
C ILE A 71 14.12 -13.39 -16.18
N GLY A 72 12.97 -14.05 -16.04
CA GLY A 72 12.24 -14.03 -14.78
C GLY A 72 12.91 -14.96 -13.76
N LEU A 73 12.73 -14.69 -12.47
CA LEU A 73 13.24 -15.51 -11.37
C LEU A 73 12.13 -15.79 -10.38
N TYR A 74 11.94 -17.07 -10.06
CA TYR A 74 11.15 -17.49 -8.91
C TYR A 74 11.95 -17.29 -7.62
N ASN A 75 11.26 -16.91 -6.55
CA ASN A 75 11.80 -16.95 -5.18
C ASN A 75 13.17 -16.24 -5.06
N LEU A 76 13.22 -14.94 -5.33
CA LEU A 76 14.45 -14.14 -5.31
C LEU A 76 15.12 -14.20 -3.92
N SER A 77 16.22 -14.94 -3.80
CA SER A 77 16.86 -15.23 -2.51
C SER A 77 17.49 -14.01 -1.83
N SER A 78 17.79 -12.95 -2.60
CA SER A 78 18.47 -11.76 -2.12
C SER A 78 17.55 -10.70 -1.50
N PHE A 79 16.24 -10.97 -1.38
CA PHE A 79 15.27 -10.01 -0.86
C PHE A 79 14.28 -10.68 0.11
N GLY A 80 13.93 -9.98 1.19
CA GLY A 80 12.86 -10.39 2.10
C GLY A 80 13.02 -11.81 2.64
N LYS A 81 11.95 -12.61 2.52
CA LYS A 81 11.93 -14.03 2.91
C LYS A 81 12.51 -14.97 1.84
N GLY A 82 12.93 -14.43 0.69
CA GLY A 82 13.43 -15.21 -0.42
C GLY A 82 12.34 -15.85 -1.28
N ASP A 83 11.11 -15.33 -1.21
CA ASP A 83 9.91 -15.85 -1.88
C ASP A 83 9.30 -14.86 -2.88
N LEU A 84 10.02 -13.79 -3.21
CA LEU A 84 9.55 -12.75 -4.12
C LEU A 84 9.81 -13.15 -5.58
N ASP A 85 8.76 -13.20 -6.38
CA ASP A 85 8.84 -13.53 -7.79
C ASP A 85 9.09 -12.27 -8.62
N ILE A 86 10.06 -12.35 -9.53
CA ILE A 86 10.52 -11.25 -10.38
C ILE A 86 10.30 -11.59 -11.85
N ASN A 87 9.57 -10.75 -12.57
CA ASN A 87 9.37 -10.94 -14.00
C ASN A 87 10.65 -10.67 -14.82
N ARG A 88 10.59 -10.95 -16.12
CA ARG A 88 11.73 -10.76 -17.03
C ARG A 88 12.20 -9.31 -17.21
N TYR A 89 11.36 -8.34 -16.83
CA TYR A 89 11.69 -6.92 -16.83
C TYR A 89 12.47 -6.52 -15.58
N GLY A 90 12.60 -7.45 -14.61
CA GLY A 90 13.33 -7.26 -13.38
C GLY A 90 12.49 -6.68 -12.25
N TRP A 91 11.17 -6.76 -12.35
CA TRP A 91 10.26 -6.15 -11.39
C TRP A 91 9.44 -7.20 -10.64
N PRO A 92 9.18 -6.98 -9.34
CA PRO A 92 8.41 -7.92 -8.54
C PRO A 92 6.94 -7.95 -8.94
N VAL A 93 6.36 -9.14 -8.92
CA VAL A 93 4.99 -9.38 -9.40
C VAL A 93 4.11 -10.10 -8.39
N GLY A 94 4.71 -10.83 -7.46
CA GLY A 94 3.97 -11.62 -6.49
C GLY A 94 4.93 -12.41 -5.61
N THR A 95 4.35 -13.27 -4.79
CA THR A 95 5.10 -14.26 -4.02
C THR A 95 4.53 -15.66 -4.18
N LYS A 96 3.39 -15.82 -4.86
CA LYS A 96 2.57 -17.04 -4.80
C LYS A 96 2.96 -18.08 -5.84
N GLU A 97 3.60 -17.63 -6.89
CA GLU A 97 3.74 -18.34 -8.14
C GLU A 97 4.77 -19.46 -7.98
N ASP A 98 4.30 -20.71 -8.03
CA ASP A 98 5.13 -21.91 -7.97
C ASP A 98 6.13 -21.96 -6.78
N TYR A 99 5.62 -21.68 -5.57
CA TYR A 99 6.34 -21.76 -4.28
C TYR A 99 7.23 -23.00 -4.05
N ASN A 100 7.06 -24.07 -4.84
CA ASN A 100 7.85 -25.29 -4.70
C ASN A 100 9.21 -25.23 -5.44
N GLN A 101 9.47 -24.17 -6.20
CA GLN A 101 10.75 -23.97 -6.87
C GLN A 101 11.86 -23.61 -5.88
N ALA A 102 13.08 -24.03 -6.18
CA ALA A 102 14.23 -23.57 -5.40
C ALA A 102 14.42 -22.05 -5.57
N PRO A 103 15.02 -21.36 -4.59
CA PRO A 103 15.34 -19.94 -4.74
C PRO A 103 16.18 -19.63 -5.98
N ASP A 104 15.92 -18.48 -6.60
CA ASP A 104 16.54 -18.01 -7.85
C ASP A 104 16.37 -18.94 -9.06
N THR A 105 15.32 -19.77 -9.09
CA THR A 105 15.04 -20.61 -10.25
C THR A 105 14.60 -19.75 -11.43
N THR A 106 15.20 -19.96 -12.61
CA THR A 106 14.89 -19.19 -13.81
C THR A 106 13.53 -19.56 -14.38
N PHE A 107 12.70 -18.56 -14.67
CA PHE A 107 11.45 -18.73 -15.41
C PHE A 107 11.74 -18.92 -16.91
N PRO A 108 11.31 -20.05 -17.52
CA PRO A 108 11.55 -20.30 -18.93
C PRO A 108 10.71 -19.36 -19.82
N PRO A 109 11.29 -18.72 -20.86
CA PRO A 109 10.52 -17.87 -21.75
C PRO A 109 9.49 -18.68 -22.56
N GLY A 110 8.26 -18.16 -22.65
CA GLY A 110 7.18 -18.77 -23.43
C GLY A 110 6.43 -19.91 -22.73
N SER A 111 6.63 -20.12 -21.42
CA SER A 111 5.74 -20.97 -20.63
C SER A 111 4.43 -20.26 -20.30
N ASN A 112 3.31 -20.94 -20.55
CA ASN A 112 1.97 -20.48 -20.17
C ASN A 112 1.54 -21.02 -18.80
N GLU A 113 2.38 -21.89 -18.20
CA GLU A 113 2.20 -22.46 -16.87
C GLU A 113 2.94 -21.57 -15.86
N ASN A 114 2.28 -21.23 -14.74
CA ASN A 114 2.85 -20.44 -13.64
C ASN A 114 3.36 -19.05 -14.04
N GLN A 115 2.46 -18.26 -14.62
CA GLN A 115 2.68 -16.89 -15.08
C GLN A 115 3.32 -15.99 -14.00
N ILE A 116 4.58 -15.59 -14.18
CA ILE A 116 5.29 -14.64 -13.32
C ILE A 116 4.89 -13.20 -13.66
N SER A 117 3.65 -12.86 -13.32
CA SER A 117 3.00 -11.59 -13.68
C SER A 117 1.88 -11.30 -12.70
N VAL A 118 1.60 -10.02 -12.45
CA VAL A 118 0.35 -9.64 -11.78
C VAL A 118 -0.82 -10.01 -12.69
N ASN A 119 -1.51 -11.10 -12.38
CA ASN A 119 -2.57 -11.68 -13.23
C ASN A 119 -3.86 -12.01 -12.47
N ASN A 120 -3.82 -12.02 -11.14
CA ASN A 120 -4.96 -12.29 -10.29
C ASN A 120 -5.12 -11.20 -9.22
N GLU A 121 -6.24 -11.25 -8.51
CA GLU A 121 -6.63 -10.22 -7.55
C GLU A 121 -5.82 -10.32 -6.24
N ASP A 122 -5.36 -11.53 -5.87
CA ASP A 122 -4.49 -11.77 -4.72
C ASP A 122 -3.06 -11.21 -4.92
N ASP A 123 -2.56 -11.09 -6.15
CA ASP A 123 -1.15 -10.75 -6.42
C ASP A 123 -0.79 -9.40 -5.84
N CYS A 124 -1.65 -8.38 -5.98
CA CYS A 124 -1.36 -7.06 -5.45
C CYS A 124 -1.26 -7.07 -3.92
N LYS A 125 -2.13 -7.82 -3.24
CA LYS A 125 -2.03 -8.02 -1.80
C LYS A 125 -0.72 -8.71 -1.42
N LEU A 126 -0.37 -9.79 -2.11
CA LEU A 126 0.80 -10.60 -1.80
C LEU A 126 2.09 -9.82 -2.07
N LEU A 127 2.14 -9.11 -3.19
CA LEU A 127 3.22 -8.20 -3.56
C LEU A 127 3.42 -7.12 -2.48
N PHE A 128 2.35 -6.50 -1.99
CA PHE A 128 2.44 -5.53 -0.90
C PHE A 128 3.06 -6.14 0.36
N THR A 129 2.56 -7.30 0.80
CA THR A 129 3.08 -7.98 2.00
C THR A 129 4.46 -8.62 1.82
N GLY A 130 4.85 -8.92 0.58
CA GLY A 130 6.16 -9.46 0.23
C GLY A 130 7.24 -8.38 0.18
N LEU A 131 6.87 -7.15 -0.24
CA LEU A 131 7.78 -6.02 -0.34
C LEU A 131 7.92 -5.22 0.95
N LEU A 132 6.86 -5.10 1.74
CA LEU A 132 6.81 -4.24 2.92
C LEU A 132 6.79 -5.07 4.22
N ASP A 133 7.74 -4.77 5.10
CA ASP A 133 7.70 -5.21 6.50
C ASP A 133 6.89 -4.17 7.31
N THR A 134 5.57 -4.32 7.32
CA THR A 134 4.63 -3.36 7.91
C THR A 134 3.49 -4.06 8.62
N GLU A 135 2.95 -3.42 9.66
CA GLU A 135 1.72 -3.85 10.33
C GLU A 135 0.46 -3.47 9.54
N GLN A 136 0.59 -2.68 8.47
CA GLN A 136 -0.53 -2.26 7.63
C GLN A 136 -1.22 -3.45 6.97
N THR A 137 -2.54 -3.47 7.05
CA THR A 137 -3.40 -4.50 6.50
C THR A 137 -3.88 -4.12 5.09
N VAL A 138 -3.68 -5.04 4.14
CA VAL A 138 -4.04 -4.83 2.73
C VAL A 138 -4.76 -6.06 2.18
N PRO A 139 -6.07 -6.20 2.40
CA PRO A 139 -6.84 -7.22 1.74
C PRO A 139 -7.05 -6.89 0.26
N ASP A 140 -7.31 -7.95 -0.48
CA ASP A 140 -7.92 -7.88 -1.81
C ASP A 140 -9.36 -7.30 -1.71
N LEU A 141 -9.84 -6.66 -2.78
CA LEU A 141 -11.14 -5.97 -2.86
C LEU A 141 -12.34 -6.87 -2.53
N ASP A 142 -12.23 -8.17 -2.77
CA ASP A 142 -13.27 -9.16 -2.46
C ASP A 142 -13.45 -9.43 -0.96
N ASN A 143 -12.55 -8.90 -0.12
CA ASN A 143 -12.72 -8.93 1.31
C ASN A 143 -13.67 -7.81 1.78
N ASN A 144 -14.87 -8.20 2.19
CA ASN A 144 -15.84 -7.31 2.84
C ASN A 144 -15.37 -6.75 4.19
N ASN A 145 -14.18 -7.11 4.68
CA ASN A 145 -13.60 -6.51 5.87
C ASN A 145 -13.21 -5.06 5.59
N THR A 146 -13.94 -4.15 6.20
CA THR A 146 -13.74 -2.70 6.11
C THR A 146 -12.75 -2.17 7.14
N GLU A 147 -12.31 -2.98 8.11
CA GLU A 147 -11.34 -2.63 9.17
C GLU A 147 -9.89 -2.78 8.71
N THR A 148 -9.59 -2.45 7.45
CA THR A 148 -8.24 -2.59 6.89
C THR A 148 -7.68 -1.26 6.44
N ASP A 149 -6.36 -1.13 6.43
CA ASP A 149 -5.72 0.17 6.20
C ASP A 149 -5.80 0.55 4.71
N TYR A 150 -5.41 -0.38 3.84
CA TYR A 150 -5.45 -0.19 2.39
C TYR A 150 -6.39 -1.19 1.72
N SER A 151 -6.89 -0.84 0.55
CA SER A 151 -7.43 -1.80 -0.42
C SER A 151 -6.47 -1.94 -1.59
N SER A 152 -6.23 -3.17 -2.05
CA SER A 152 -5.45 -3.43 -3.28
C SER A 152 -6.36 -3.77 -4.46
N GLU A 153 -6.16 -3.12 -5.60
CA GLU A 153 -6.89 -3.35 -6.85
C GLU A 153 -5.91 -3.69 -7.97
N ARG A 154 -6.26 -4.67 -8.81
CA ARG A 154 -5.54 -4.93 -10.06
C ARG A 154 -6.01 -3.97 -11.15
N ILE A 155 -5.09 -3.24 -11.75
CA ILE A 155 -5.32 -2.38 -12.92
C ILE A 155 -4.97 -3.18 -14.17
N ILE A 156 -5.97 -3.47 -15.00
CA ILE A 156 -5.79 -4.14 -16.29
C ILE A 156 -4.99 -3.23 -17.23
N ALA A 157 -3.94 -3.80 -17.84
CA ALA A 157 -3.07 -3.12 -18.80
C ALA A 157 -2.94 -3.98 -20.07
N ASP A 158 -3.85 -3.78 -21.01
CA ASP A 158 -3.97 -4.59 -22.23
C ASP A 158 -2.79 -4.39 -23.22
N ASP A 159 -1.97 -3.36 -23.01
CA ASP A 159 -0.81 -3.03 -23.84
C ASP A 159 0.50 -3.63 -23.31
N GLN A 160 0.45 -4.37 -22.19
CA GLN A 160 1.61 -4.93 -21.50
C GLN A 160 1.69 -6.46 -21.65
N THR A 161 1.62 -6.96 -22.88
CA THR A 161 1.70 -8.40 -23.18
C THR A 161 3.06 -8.78 -23.77
N GLU A 162 3.66 -9.83 -23.23
CA GLU A 162 4.92 -10.38 -23.76
C GLU A 162 4.74 -11.17 -25.06
N ILE A 163 5.85 -11.37 -25.77
CA ILE A 163 5.97 -12.35 -26.85
C ILE A 163 5.71 -13.76 -26.26
N GLY A 164 4.50 -14.28 -26.46
CA GLY A 164 4.02 -15.53 -25.85
C GLY A 164 2.63 -15.43 -25.23
N GLY A 165 2.08 -14.22 -25.08
CA GLY A 165 0.72 -13.99 -24.56
C GLY A 165 0.64 -13.85 -23.03
N LEU A 166 1.78 -13.71 -22.35
CA LEU A 166 1.81 -13.40 -20.91
C LEU A 166 1.45 -11.92 -20.71
N GLU A 167 0.32 -11.67 -20.06
CA GLU A 167 -0.16 -10.33 -19.75
C GLU A 167 0.41 -9.85 -18.41
N HIS A 168 0.85 -8.59 -18.36
CA HIS A 168 1.26 -7.94 -17.13
C HIS A 168 0.24 -6.87 -16.76
N HIS A 169 -0.27 -6.95 -15.53
CA HIS A 169 -1.15 -5.92 -14.98
C HIS A 169 -0.45 -5.13 -13.89
N ASN A 170 -1.10 -4.08 -13.43
CA ASN A 170 -0.55 -3.15 -12.44
C ASN A 170 -1.34 -3.25 -11.15
N CYS A 171 -0.79 -2.71 -10.07
CA CYS A 171 -1.46 -2.70 -8.77
C CYS A 171 -1.77 -1.28 -8.34
N ARG A 172 -2.94 -1.07 -7.73
CA ARG A 172 -3.32 0.17 -7.07
C ARG A 172 -3.58 -0.12 -5.61
N TYR A 173 -3.08 0.76 -4.74
CA TYR A 173 -3.31 0.71 -3.31
C TYR A 173 -3.95 2.01 -2.86
N ILE A 174 -5.13 1.92 -2.24
CA ILE A 174 -5.89 3.08 -1.76
C ILE A 174 -6.01 3.02 -0.24
N LEU A 175 -5.67 4.11 0.44
CA LEU A 175 -5.83 4.23 1.89
C LEU A 175 -7.31 4.45 2.23
N ARG A 176 -7.93 3.51 2.94
CA ARG A 176 -9.39 3.51 3.14
C ARG A 176 -9.89 4.73 3.91
N ASP A 177 -9.15 5.18 4.91
CA ASP A 177 -9.48 6.37 5.73
C ASP A 177 -9.55 7.69 4.95
N SER A 178 -9.05 7.70 3.72
CA SER A 178 -9.05 8.88 2.85
C SER A 178 -10.24 8.96 1.89
N ILE A 179 -11.02 7.89 1.75
CA ILE A 179 -12.14 7.80 0.81
C ILE A 179 -13.22 8.83 1.18
N GLY A 180 -13.69 9.60 0.20
CA GLY A 180 -14.71 10.65 0.40
C GLY A 180 -14.26 11.87 1.21
N ARG A 181 -13.00 11.92 1.65
CA ARG A 181 -12.46 13.04 2.45
C ARG A 181 -11.95 14.19 1.58
N PHE A 182 -11.42 13.87 0.41
CA PHE A 182 -10.80 14.84 -0.50
C PHE A 182 -11.68 15.06 -1.73
N PRO A 183 -12.17 16.29 -2.00
CA PRO A 183 -13.01 16.56 -3.18
C PRO A 183 -12.31 16.27 -4.51
N GLU A 184 -11.00 16.48 -4.59
CA GLU A 184 -10.17 16.21 -5.77
C GLU A 184 -9.88 14.71 -5.96
N HIS A 185 -9.99 13.92 -4.88
CA HIS A 185 -9.75 12.47 -4.87
C HIS A 185 -10.90 11.75 -4.16
N PRO A 186 -12.11 11.71 -4.76
CA PRO A 186 -13.29 11.15 -4.11
C PRO A 186 -13.13 9.66 -3.78
N ASN A 187 -12.33 8.95 -4.58
CA ASN A 187 -12.01 7.53 -4.43
C ASN A 187 -10.90 7.26 -3.40
N GLY A 188 -10.37 8.30 -2.74
CA GLY A 188 -9.28 8.20 -1.77
C GLY A 188 -7.90 8.50 -2.36
N LEU A 189 -6.95 8.72 -1.45
CA LEU A 189 -5.52 8.85 -1.70
C LEU A 189 -4.89 7.47 -1.80
N GLY A 190 -3.93 7.34 -2.71
CA GLY A 190 -3.27 6.07 -2.96
C GLY A 190 -2.06 6.19 -3.86
N PHE A 191 -1.54 5.04 -4.25
CA PHE A 191 -0.46 4.94 -5.21
C PHE A 191 -0.65 3.72 -6.12
N GLU A 192 -0.05 3.80 -7.29
CA GLU A 192 -0.05 2.76 -8.31
C GLU A 192 1.37 2.24 -8.51
N TYR A 193 1.48 0.95 -8.78
CA TYR A 193 2.70 0.25 -9.11
C TYR A 193 2.59 -0.37 -10.49
N ASN A 194 3.52 -0.03 -11.38
CA ASN A 194 3.60 -0.58 -12.72
C ASN A 194 4.59 -1.76 -12.77
N SER A 195 4.09 -2.96 -13.07
CA SER A 195 4.87 -4.20 -13.00
C SER A 195 5.88 -4.38 -14.15
N VAL A 196 5.79 -3.60 -15.22
CA VAL A 196 6.74 -3.65 -16.35
C VAL A 196 7.86 -2.62 -16.22
N THR A 197 7.59 -1.49 -15.57
CA THR A 197 8.53 -0.37 -15.45
C THR A 197 9.09 -0.17 -14.05
N GLY A 198 8.49 -0.81 -13.04
CA GLY A 198 8.85 -0.62 -11.64
C GLY A 198 8.42 0.74 -11.06
N ALA A 199 7.67 1.54 -11.83
CA ALA A 199 7.27 2.88 -11.43
C ALA A 199 6.23 2.83 -10.30
N VAL A 200 6.40 3.70 -9.30
CA VAL A 200 5.45 3.92 -8.22
C VAL A 200 4.97 5.37 -8.27
N THR A 201 3.67 5.58 -8.47
CA THR A 201 3.09 6.91 -8.71
C THR A 201 1.94 7.17 -7.75
N ARG A 202 1.95 8.30 -7.04
CA ARG A 202 0.83 8.71 -6.16
C ARG A 202 -0.19 9.52 -6.94
N ASN A 203 -1.45 9.48 -6.50
CA ASN A 203 -2.54 10.17 -7.19
C ASN A 203 -2.76 11.64 -6.77
N PHE A 204 -1.94 12.19 -5.87
CA PHE A 204 -2.08 13.55 -5.29
C PHE A 204 -0.78 14.38 -5.31
N ASP A 205 0.18 13.98 -6.15
CA ASP A 205 1.47 14.68 -6.33
C ASP A 205 1.36 15.92 -7.25
#